data_AF-A0A6A4BBP5-F1
#
_entry.id   AF-A0A6A4BBP5-F1
#
_cell.length_a   1.000
_cell.length_b   1.000
_cell.length_c   1.000
_cell.angle_alpha   90.00
_cell.angle_beta   90.00
_cell.angle_gamma   90.00
#
_symmetry.space_group_name_H-M   'P 1'
#
loop_
_entity.id
_entity.type
_entity.pdbx_description
1 polymer ?
#
loop_
_entity_poly.entity_id
_entity_poly.type
_entity_poly.pdbx_seq_one_letter_code
_entity_poly.pdbx_strand_id
1 'polypeptide(L)'
;MDPHKDVVWAGRGDRWVTKLIFASRSYPVAVKVVNISDKNLTISFQTPIARIVERDSFPMAGRFVRPGSRKYLEWQHLIYESTFSDQMERRIDEVTQMYEDQDPPCVEKE
;
A
#
# COMPACT_ATOMS: atom_id res chain seq x y z
N MET A 1 -14.58 -10.47 13.25
CA MET A 1 -14.89 -9.56 12.12
C MET A 1 -16.15 -10.08 11.48
N ASP A 2 -17.26 -9.37 11.68
CA ASP A 2 -18.52 -9.68 11.00
C ASP A 2 -18.62 -8.76 9.77
N PRO A 3 -18.56 -9.26 8.53
CA PRO A 3 -18.59 -8.43 7.33
C PRO A 3 -19.88 -7.61 7.17
N HIS A 4 -20.93 -7.91 7.95
CA HIS A 4 -22.14 -7.11 8.01
C HIS A 4 -22.03 -5.94 9.02
N LYS A 5 -21.15 -6.06 10.03
CA LYS A 5 -20.99 -5.06 11.11
C LYS A 5 -19.71 -4.24 11.00
N ASP A 6 -18.64 -4.78 10.46
CA ASP A 6 -17.33 -4.13 10.41
C ASP A 6 -17.00 -3.62 9.00
N VAL A 7 -16.34 -2.48 8.94
CA VAL A 7 -15.98 -1.80 7.70
C VAL A 7 -14.51 -1.40 7.74
N VAL A 8 -13.80 -1.74 6.66
CA VAL A 8 -12.41 -1.35 6.48
C VAL A 8 -12.31 0.03 5.84
N TRP A 9 -11.45 0.86 6.40
CA TRP A 9 -11.12 2.18 5.89
C TRP A 9 -9.63 2.23 5.53
N ALA A 10 -9.35 2.69 4.32
CA ALA A 10 -7.99 2.88 3.85
C ALA A 10 -7.42 4.20 4.37
N GLY A 11 -6.19 4.18 4.85
CA GLY A 11 -5.45 5.37 5.25
C GLY A 11 -4.66 5.99 4.11
N ARG A 12 -4.29 7.26 4.33
CA ARG A 12 -3.36 8.01 3.48
C ARG A 12 -2.50 8.93 4.35
N GLY A 13 -1.24 9.07 3.98
CA GLY A 13 -0.38 10.17 4.37
C GLY A 13 0.02 11.04 3.18
N ASP A 14 0.90 12.00 3.40
CA ASP A 14 1.29 12.95 2.36
C ASP A 14 2.01 12.28 1.18
N ARG A 15 2.75 11.19 1.46
CA ARG A 15 3.59 10.47 0.50
C ARG A 15 3.19 9.01 0.31
N TRP A 16 2.09 8.56 0.90
CA TRP A 16 1.66 7.17 0.78
C TRP A 16 0.14 7.01 0.83
N VAL A 17 -0.34 5.97 0.17
CA VAL A 17 -1.75 5.56 0.14
C VAL A 17 -1.85 4.06 0.38
N THR A 18 -2.89 3.64 1.10
CA THR A 18 -3.19 2.21 1.27
C THR A 18 -4.16 1.69 0.21
N LYS A 19 -3.68 0.71 -0.57
CA LYS A 19 -4.50 -0.15 -1.43
C LYS A 19 -5.07 -1.30 -0.61
N LEU A 20 -6.38 -1.50 -0.69
CA LEU A 20 -7.04 -2.67 -0.11
C LEU A 20 -6.99 -3.81 -1.12
N ILE A 21 -6.63 -5.01 -0.66
CA ILE A 21 -6.57 -6.22 -1.49
C ILE A 21 -7.76 -7.09 -1.12
N PHE A 22 -8.64 -7.30 -2.09
CA PHE A 22 -9.84 -8.12 -1.93
C PHE A 22 -9.59 -9.53 -2.44
N ALA A 23 -10.12 -10.53 -1.74
CA ALA A 23 -10.21 -11.89 -2.26
C ALA A 23 -11.48 -12.04 -3.12
N SER A 24 -11.83 -13.28 -3.47
CA SER A 24 -13.06 -13.64 -4.22
C SER A 24 -14.38 -13.25 -3.53
N ARG A 25 -14.33 -12.67 -2.33
CA ARG A 25 -15.47 -12.15 -1.58
C ARG A 25 -15.18 -10.70 -1.19
N SER A 26 -16.23 -9.90 -1.19
CA SER A 26 -16.36 -8.43 -1.02
C SER A 26 -15.68 -7.78 0.20
N TYR A 27 -14.82 -8.50 0.92
CA TYR A 27 -14.07 -8.02 2.08
C TYR A 27 -12.56 -8.03 1.80
N PRO A 28 -11.83 -6.98 2.22
CA PRO A 28 -10.39 -6.94 2.02
C PRO A 28 -9.66 -7.90 2.96
N VAL A 29 -8.73 -8.67 2.42
CA VAL A 29 -7.93 -9.69 3.13
C VAL A 29 -6.52 -9.22 3.46
N ALA A 30 -6.05 -8.19 2.76
CA ALA A 30 -4.74 -7.60 3.00
C ALA A 30 -4.74 -6.11 2.62
N VAL A 31 -3.68 -5.43 3.04
CA VAL A 31 -3.41 -4.04 2.69
C VAL A 31 -2.03 -3.94 2.06
N LYS A 32 -1.90 -3.12 1.02
CA LYS A 32 -0.60 -2.73 0.44
C LYS A 32 -0.43 -1.24 0.62
N VAL A 33 0.69 -0.83 1.20
CA VAL A 33 1.07 0.58 1.24
C VAL A 33 1.83 0.91 -0.03
N VAL A 34 1.40 1.97 -0.72
CA VAL A 34 1.99 2.44 -1.97
C VAL A 34 2.62 3.80 -1.71
N ASN A 35 3.93 3.91 -1.96
CA ASN A 35 4.63 5.20 -1.98
C ASN A 35 4.19 5.96 -3.23
N ILE A 36 3.62 7.15 -3.04
CA ILE A 36 3.13 8.03 -4.12
C ILE A 36 4.06 9.23 -4.33
N SER A 37 5.31 9.11 -3.88
CA SER A 37 6.34 10.14 -4.02
C SER A 37 7.61 9.60 -4.66
N ASP A 38 8.36 10.51 -5.26
CA ASP A 38 9.69 10.33 -5.83
C ASP A 38 10.80 10.12 -4.77
N LYS A 39 10.48 10.23 -3.48
CA LYS A 39 11.43 10.07 -2.37
C LYS A 39 11.25 8.76 -1.61
N ASN A 40 12.32 8.33 -0.94
CA ASN A 40 12.27 7.22 0.02
C ASN A 40 11.26 7.52 1.13
N LEU A 41 10.50 6.49 1.49
CA LEU A 41 9.41 6.56 2.43
C LEU A 41 9.72 5.71 3.66
N THR A 42 9.76 6.36 4.82
CA THR A 42 9.81 5.71 6.12
C THR A 42 8.47 5.91 6.81
N ILE A 43 7.85 4.83 7.27
CA ILE A 43 6.59 4.87 8.02
C ILE A 43 6.84 4.28 9.40
N SER A 44 6.49 5.03 10.44
CA SER A 44 6.51 4.52 11.82
C SER A 44 5.47 3.40 11.98
N PHE A 45 5.82 2.34 12.70
CA PHE A 45 4.91 1.26 13.07
C PHE A 45 3.65 1.74 13.83
N GLN A 46 3.72 2.91 14.48
CA GLN A 46 2.58 3.53 15.16
C GLN A 46 1.60 4.22 14.20
N THR A 47 1.96 4.36 12.91
CA THR A 47 1.13 5.01 11.90
C THR A 47 -0.02 4.08 11.50
N PRO A 48 -1.28 4.45 11.77
CA PRO A 48 -2.40 3.62 11.33
C PRO A 48 -2.56 3.71 9.80
N ILE A 49 -2.25 2.62 9.11
CA ILE A 49 -2.35 2.53 7.63
C ILE A 49 -3.74 2.13 7.13
N ALA A 50 -4.49 1.42 7.96
CA ALA A 50 -5.89 1.09 7.75
C ALA A 50 -6.58 0.99 9.11
N ARG A 51 -7.89 1.15 9.12
CA ARG A 51 -8.71 0.92 10.32
C ARG A 51 -9.88 0.05 9.98
N ILE A 52 -10.26 -0.78 10.92
CA ILE A 52 -11.51 -1.52 10.88
C ILE A 52 -12.35 -1.02 12.02
N VAL A 53 -13.55 -0.55 11.70
CA VAL A 53 -14.48 0.03 12.67
C VAL A 53 -15.88 -0.51 12.39
N GLU A 54 -16.74 -0.43 13.39
CA GLU A 54 -18.17 -0.73 13.21
C GLU A 54 -18.77 0.17 12.10
N ARG A 55 -19.77 -0.34 11.38
CA ARG A 55 -20.35 0.27 10.18
C ARG A 55 -20.84 1.70 10.41
N ASP A 56 -21.31 1.98 11.62
CA ASP A 56 -21.87 3.27 12.02
C ASP A 56 -20.82 4.18 12.70
N SER A 57 -19.57 3.72 12.80
CA SER A 57 -18.44 4.45 13.36
C SER A 57 -17.60 5.13 12.27
N PHE A 58 -17.13 6.35 12.56
CA PHE A 58 -16.28 7.11 11.65
C PHE A 58 -14.85 7.24 12.22
N PRO A 59 -13.83 6.65 11.58
CA PRO A 59 -12.46 6.79 12.03
C PRO A 59 -11.89 8.13 11.55
N MET A 60 -11.90 9.16 12.40
CA MET A 60 -11.18 10.45 12.27
C MET A 60 -11.26 11.16 10.90
N ALA A 61 -11.94 12.32 10.85
CA ALA A 61 -12.19 13.07 9.61
C ALA A 61 -10.93 13.26 8.73
N GLY A 62 -11.02 12.85 7.47
CA GLY A 62 -10.10 13.25 6.39
C GLY A 62 -8.91 12.33 6.10
N ARG A 63 -8.43 11.53 7.06
CA ARG A 63 -7.26 10.64 6.90
C ARG A 63 -7.60 9.22 6.46
N PHE A 64 -8.85 8.81 6.68
CA PHE A 64 -9.35 7.50 6.32
C PHE A 64 -10.54 7.63 5.37
N VAL A 65 -10.62 6.75 4.38
CA VAL A 65 -11.75 6.71 3.43
C VAL A 65 -12.23 5.28 3.21
N ARG A 66 -13.53 5.13 2.93
CA ARG A 66 -14.11 3.81 2.60
C ARG A 66 -13.79 3.42 1.16
N PRO A 67 -13.52 2.13 0.89
CA PRO A 67 -13.56 1.62 -0.47
C PRO A 67 -14.92 1.91 -1.12
N GLY A 68 -14.91 2.23 -2.41
CA GLY A 68 -16.09 2.64 -3.18
C GLY A 68 -16.49 4.12 -3.04
N SER A 69 -15.86 4.89 -2.15
CA SER A 69 -16.06 6.35 -2.10
C SER A 69 -15.34 7.05 -3.25
N ARG A 70 -15.86 8.22 -3.69
CA ARG A 70 -15.20 9.07 -4.71
C ARG A 70 -13.75 9.39 -4.35
N LYS A 71 -13.50 9.72 -3.08
CA LYS A 71 -12.15 10.02 -2.59
C LYS A 71 -11.22 8.80 -2.66
N TYR A 72 -11.75 7.59 -2.48
CA TYR A 72 -10.95 6.37 -2.68
C TYR A 72 -10.64 6.13 -4.15
N LEU A 73 -11.55 6.44 -5.08
CA LEU A 73 -11.27 6.36 -6.53
C LEU A 73 -10.11 7.28 -6.92
N GLU A 74 -10.08 8.51 -6.42
CA GLU A 74 -8.96 9.44 -6.61
C GLU A 74 -7.64 8.84 -6.08
N TRP A 75 -7.68 8.13 -4.95
CA TRP A 75 -6.51 7.44 -4.42
C TRP A 75 -6.10 6.22 -5.25
N GLN A 76 -7.07 5.52 -5.86
CA GLN A 76 -6.78 4.41 -6.76
C GLN A 76 -6.05 4.88 -8.03
N HIS A 77 -6.35 6.09 -8.52
CA HIS A 77 -5.61 6.68 -9.64
C HIS A 77 -4.14 6.93 -9.26
N LEU A 78 -3.88 7.52 -8.09
CA LEU A 78 -2.51 7.74 -7.61
C LEU A 78 -1.75 6.43 -7.40
N ILE A 79 -2.42 5.38 -6.91
CA ILE A 79 -1.84 4.05 -6.79
C ILE A 79 -1.42 3.52 -8.17
N TYR A 80 -2.28 3.68 -9.19
CA TYR A 80 -2.00 3.23 -10.54
C TYR A 80 -0.78 3.95 -11.12
N GLU A 81 -0.79 5.29 -11.12
CA GLU A 81 0.31 6.12 -11.62
C GLU A 81 1.64 5.78 -10.94
N SER A 82 1.63 5.54 -9.63
CA SER A 82 2.86 5.25 -8.88
C SER A 82 3.38 3.83 -9.11
N THR A 83 2.48 2.85 -9.29
CA THR A 83 2.86 1.43 -9.49
C THR A 83 3.53 1.21 -10.84
N PHE A 84 3.12 1.96 -11.86
CA PHE A 84 3.62 1.82 -13.24
C PHE A 84 4.58 2.95 -13.65
N SER A 85 5.19 3.63 -12.68
CA SER A 85 6.14 4.71 -12.97
C SER A 85 7.55 4.18 -13.29
N ASP A 86 8.25 4.82 -14.23
CA ASP A 86 9.67 4.53 -14.52
C ASP A 86 10.56 4.59 -13.27
N GLN A 87 10.19 5.42 -12.29
CA GLN A 87 10.89 5.54 -11.01
C GLN A 87 10.71 4.29 -10.15
N MET A 88 9.54 3.65 -10.20
CA MET A 88 9.31 2.38 -9.51
C MET A 88 10.16 1.27 -10.12
N GLU A 89 10.25 1.22 -11.45
CA GLU A 89 11.09 0.26 -12.17
C GLU A 89 12.56 0.42 -11.80
N ARG A 90 13.10 1.64 -11.86
CA ARG A 90 14.49 1.92 -11.43
C ARG A 90 14.76 1.49 -9.99
N ARG A 91 13.82 1.72 -9.07
CA ARG A 91 13.99 1.28 -7.67
C ARG A 91 13.98 -0.24 -7.53
N ILE A 92 13.19 -0.94 -8.34
CA ILE A 92 13.22 -2.41 -8.39
C ILE A 92 14.57 -2.87 -8.91
N ASP A 93 15.08 -2.26 -9.98
CA ASP A 93 16.39 -2.59 -10.56
C ASP A 93 17.52 -2.34 -9.56
N GLU A 94 17.55 -1.18 -8.90
CA GLU A 94 18.52 -0.84 -7.86
C GLU A 94 18.52 -1.86 -6.72
N VAL A 95 17.33 -2.23 -6.23
CA VAL A 95 17.18 -3.24 -5.17
C VAL A 95 17.62 -4.62 -5.65
N THR A 96 17.31 -4.97 -6.91
CA THR A 96 17.70 -6.24 -7.51
C THR A 96 19.22 -6.33 -7.64
N GLN A 97 19.86 -5.28 -8.17
CA GLN A 97 21.31 -5.18 -8.26
C GLN A 97 21.98 -5.28 -6.89
N MET A 98 21.43 -4.61 -5.87
CA MET A 98 21.95 -4.72 -4.50
C MET A 98 21.92 -6.16 -3.96
N TYR A 99 20.92 -6.96 -4.34
CA TYR A 99 20.85 -8.37 -3.95
C TYR A 99 21.85 -9.21 -4.75
N GLU A 100 21.99 -8.96 -6.05
CA GLU A 100 22.99 -9.64 -6.91
C GLU A 100 24.43 -9.36 -6.44
N ASP A 101 24.74 -8.13 -6.04
CA ASP A 101 26.07 -7.73 -5.54
C ASP A 101 26.40 -8.38 -4.17
N GLN A 102 25.38 -8.82 -3.43
CA GLN A 102 25.55 -9.54 -2.16
C GLN A 102 25.75 -11.05 -2.35
N ASP A 103 25.50 -11.59 -3.56
CA ASP A 103 25.75 -12.99 -3.82
C ASP A 103 27.27 -13.27 -3.82
N PRO A 104 27.72 -14.35 -3.14
CA PRO A 104 29.13 -14.71 -3.14
C PRO A 104 29.58 -14.99 -4.58
N PRO A 105 30.84 -14.64 -4.95
CA PRO A 105 31.34 -14.87 -6.29
C PRO A 105 31.15 -16.35 -6.65
N CYS A 106 30.45 -16.60 -7.74
CA CYS A 106 30.14 -17.95 -8.21
C CYS A 106 31.47 -18.67 -8.44
N VAL A 107 31.77 -19.69 -7.63
CA VAL A 107 32.94 -20.54 -7.85
C VAL A 107 32.61 -21.40 -9.06
N GLU A 108 33.30 -21.18 -10.18
CA GLU A 108 33.25 -22.10 -11.31
C GLU A 108 33.62 -23.50 -10.79
N LYS A 109 32.72 -24.46 -10.95
CA LYS A 109 32.99 -25.85 -10.61
C LYS A 109 33.84 -26.44 -11.74
N GLU A 110 35.10 -26.70 -11.41
CA GLU A 110 36.06 -27.44 -12.24
C GLU A 110 35.58 -28.88 -12.53
#